data_AF-A0A6P4F8L2-F1
#
_entry.id   AF-A0A6P4F8L2-F1
#
_cell.length_a   1.000
_cell.length_b   1.000
_cell.length_c   1.000
_cell.angle_alpha   90.00
_cell.angle_beta   90.00
_cell.angle_gamma   90.00
#
_symmetry.space_group_name_H-M   'P 1'
#
loop_
_entity.id
_entity.type
_entity.pdbx_description
1 polymer ?
#
loop_
_entity_poly.entity_id
_entity_poly.type
_entity_poly.pdbx_seq_one_letter_code
_entity_poly.pdbx_strand_id
1 'polypeptide(L)' 'MSGDRPKRPLSAYMLWLNETREQIKKDNPGSKVTDIAKRGGELWRGLKDKTEWEQKAIK' A
#
# COMPACT_ATOMS: atom_id res chain seq x y z
N MET A 1 -22.85 21.26 -0.72
CA MET A 1 -22.75 20.30 0.40
C MET A 1 -21.61 19.34 0.08
N SER A 2 -20.46 19.55 0.71
CA SER A 2 -19.26 18.72 0.49
C SER A 2 -19.52 17.34 1.07
N GLY A 3 -19.58 16.33 0.20
CA GLY A 3 -19.84 14.96 0.60
C GLY A 3 -18.75 14.43 1.52
N ASP A 4 -19.03 14.41 2.81
CA ASP A 4 -18.29 13.70 3.84
C ASP A 4 -18.49 12.19 3.61
N ARG A 5 -17.86 11.69 2.54
CA ARG A 5 -17.79 10.25 2.31
C ARG A 5 -16.68 9.75 3.21
N PRO A 6 -16.96 8.89 4.22
CA PRO A 6 -15.89 8.30 4.99
C PRO A 6 -14.95 7.62 4.01
N LYS A 7 -13.67 8.01 4.03
CA LYS A 7 -12.63 7.35 3.24
C LYS A 7 -12.77 5.86 3.55
N ARG A 8 -13.08 5.07 2.52
CA ARG A 8 -13.26 3.62 2.65
C ARG A 8 -12.08 3.05 3.45
N PRO A 9 -12.31 2.11 4.38
CA PRO A 9 -11.23 1.51 5.13
C PRO A 9 -10.17 1.01 4.16
N LEU A 10 -8.94 1.48 4.34
CA LEU A 10 -7.82 1.09 3.51
C LEU A 10 -7.53 -0.38 3.81
N SER A 11 -7.59 -1.24 2.80
CA SER A 11 -7.21 -2.64 2.96
C SER A 11 -5.76 -2.79 3.44
N ALA A 12 -5.43 -3.93 4.03
CA ALA A 12 -4.08 -4.28 4.49
C ALA A 12 -3.00 -3.98 3.44
N TYR A 13 -3.29 -4.34 2.19
CA TYR A 13 -2.43 -4.06 1.04
C TYR A 13 -2.26 -2.55 0.80
N MET A 14 -3.32 -1.76 0.91
CA MET A 14 -3.23 -0.30 0.71
C MET A 14 -2.46 0.40 1.83
N LEU A 15 -2.55 -0.06 3.07
CA LEU A 15 -1.75 0.47 4.17
C LEU A 15 -0.27 0.14 3.95
N TRP A 16 0.03 -1.13 3.68
CA TRP A 16 1.38 -1.58 3.37
C TRP A 16 1.98 -0.86 2.16
N LEU A 17 1.20 -0.71 1.08
CA LEU A 17 1.64 -0.02 -0.13
C LEU A 17 1.86 1.47 0.14
N ASN A 18 1.11 2.12 1.04
CA ASN A 18 1.36 3.53 1.38
C ASN A 18 2.66 3.73 2.15
N GLU A 19 3.02 2.82 3.07
CA GLU A 19 4.31 2.89 3.77
C GLU A 19 5.46 2.52 2.81
N THR A 20 5.24 1.51 1.97
CA THR A 20 6.31 0.96 1.12
C THR A 20 6.49 1.72 -0.19
N ARG A 21 5.46 2.39 -0.73
CA ARG A 21 5.57 3.16 -1.99
C ARG A 21 6.64 4.24 -1.91
N GLU A 22 6.82 4.86 -0.73
CA GLU A 22 7.83 5.90 -0.55
C GLU A 22 9.23 5.29 -0.60
N GLN A 23 9.40 4.11 -0.01
CA GLN A 23 10.64 3.35 -0.09
C GLN A 23 10.94 2.88 -1.52
N ILE A 24 9.96 2.30 -2.23
CA ILE A 24 10.13 1.86 -3.62
C ILE A 24 10.44 3.05 -4.53
N LYS A 25 9.79 4.20 -4.31
CA LYS A 25 10.05 5.43 -5.05
C LYS A 25 11.43 6.01 -4.75
N LYS A 26 11.93 5.90 -3.52
CA LYS A 26 13.31 6.29 -3.15
C LYS A 26 14.34 5.37 -3.81
N ASP A 27 14.07 4.07 -3.83
CA ASP A 27 14.93 3.07 -4.46
C ASP A 27 14.92 3.19 -5.99
N ASN A 28 13.79 3.62 -6.56
CA ASN A 28 13.59 3.79 -8.00
C ASN A 28 13.07 5.20 -8.34
N PRO A 29 13.91 6.24 -8.16
CA PRO A 29 13.52 7.60 -8.46
C PRO A 29 13.20 7.74 -9.96
N GLY A 30 12.00 8.23 -10.28
CA GLY A 30 11.53 8.39 -11.67
C GLY A 30 10.74 7.20 -12.24
N SER A 31 10.57 6.12 -11.49
CA SER A 31 9.67 5.02 -11.90
C SER A 31 8.21 5.44 -11.91
N LYS A 32 7.45 4.93 -12.89
CA LYS A 32 6.02 5.21 -12.98
C LYS A 32 5.28 4.52 -11.85
N VAL A 33 4.14 5.08 -11.47
CA VAL A 33 3.24 4.51 -10.45
C VAL A 33 2.86 3.07 -10.80
N THR A 34 2.76 2.74 -12.09
CA THR A 34 2.53 1.37 -12.58
C THR A 34 3.64 0.39 -12.21
N ASP A 35 4.90 0.80 -12.30
CA ASP A 35 6.05 -0.05 -11.94
C ASP A 35 6.16 -0.20 -10.43
N ILE A 36 5.89 0.88 -9.68
CA ILE A 36 5.78 0.84 -8.22
C ILE A 36 4.66 -0.11 -7.79
N ALA A 37 3.50 -0.08 -8.45
CA ALA A 37 2.38 -0.96 -8.14
C ALA A 37 2.67 -2.43 -8.48
N LYS A 38 3.35 -2.70 -9.60
CA LYS A 38 3.81 -4.06 -9.95
C LYS A 38 4.77 -4.59 -8.89
N ARG A 39 5.82 -3.83 -8.57
CA ARG A 39 6.81 -4.19 -7.55
C ARG A 39 6.16 -4.35 -6.17
N GLY A 40 5.22 -3.46 -5.88
CA GLY A 40 4.37 -3.52 -4.70
C GLY A 40 3.61 -4.84 -4.59
N GLY A 41 2.94 -5.25 -5.67
CA GLY A 41 2.20 -6.51 -5.73
C GLY A 41 3.09 -7.74 -5.52
N GLU A 42 4.31 -7.75 -6.07
CA GLU A 42 5.27 -8.85 -5.88
C GLU A 42 5.76 -8.94 -4.44
N LEU A 43 6.17 -7.81 -3.85
CA LEU A 43 6.60 -7.74 -2.45
C LEU A 43 5.47 -8.11 -1.50
N TRP A 44 4.24 -7.66 -1.78
CA TRP A 44 3.06 -8.07 -1.03
C TRP A 44 2.79 -9.56 -1.15
N ARG A 45 2.96 -10.18 -2.33
CA ARG A 45 2.82 -11.64 -2.46
C ARG A 45 3.86 -12.39 -1.65
N GLY A 46 5.11 -11.90 -1.63
CA GLY A 46 6.23 -12.49 -0.89
C GLY A 46 6.25 -12.18 0.62
N LEU A 47 5.41 -11.26 1.09
CA LEU A 47 5.28 -10.94 2.51
C LEU A 47 4.78 -12.17 3.28
N LYS A 48 5.62 -12.68 4.17
CA LYS A 48 5.29 -13.81 5.05
C LYS A 48 4.27 -13.40 6.12
N ASP A 49 4.46 -12.22 6.69
CA ASP A 49 3.57 -11.68 7.72
C ASP A 49 2.70 -10.57 7.14
N LYS A 50 1.49 -10.94 6.72
CA LYS A 50 0.44 -9.99 6.33
C LYS A 50 -0.48 -9.68 7.49
N THR A 51 -0.42 -10.47 8.56
CA THR A 51 -1.31 -10.39 9.70
C THR A 51 -1.15 -9.05 10.40
N GLU A 52 0.06 -8.51 10.54
CA GLU A 52 0.26 -7.15 11.05
C GLU A 52 -0.50 -6.10 10.23
N TRP A 53 -0.50 -6.22 8.90
CA TRP A 53 -1.18 -5.29 8.00
C TRP A 53 -2.70 -5.50 7.97
N GLU A 54 -3.15 -6.74 8.08
CA GLU A 54 -4.57 -7.09 8.20
C GLU A 54 -5.15 -6.57 9.51
N GLN A 55 -4.45 -6.74 10.63
CA GLN A 55 -4.82 -6.16 11.92
C GLN A 55 -4.84 -4.63 11.87
N LYS A 56 -3.84 -4.00 11.25
CA LYS A 56 -3.81 -2.54 11.01
C LYS A 56 -4.98 -2.05 10.14
N ALA A 57 -5.50 -2.88 9.22
CA ALA A 57 -6.61 -2.52 8.33
C ALA A 57 -8.00 -2.74 8.94
N ILE A 58 -8.11 -3.56 9.98
CA ILE A 58 -9.36 -3.85 10.69
C ILE A 58 -9.63 -2.79 11.78
N LYS A 59 -8.59 -2.10 12.25
CA LYS A 59 -8.66 -1.07 13.29
C LYS A 59 -9.02 0.31 12.75
#